data_AF-A0A1G7C3I3-F1
#
_entry.id   AF-A0A1G7C3I3-F1
#
_cell.length_a   1.000
_cell.length_b   1.000
_cell.length_c   1.000
_cell.angle_alpha   90.00
_cell.angle_beta   90.00
_cell.angle_gamma   90.00
#
_symmetry.space_group_name_H-M   'P 1'
#
loop_
_entity.id
_entity.type
_entity.pdbx_description
1 polymer ?
#
loop_
_entity_poly.entity_id
_entity_poly.type
_entity_poly.pdbx_seq_one_letter_code
_entity_poly.pdbx_strand_id
1 'polypeptide(L)'
;MKQITLVFYDRDFCGEWRYPLPDEARLAVFFADLNRELAGCDVCFDYCHEPNVTLRVRGYGDLLNSIRIRSPQQGFASLCLSQALGPSPATDLLDDIRRALRRVAFSPESIAPEGGEQLCHNCGCGC
;
A
#
# COMPACT_ATOMS: atom_id res chain seq x y z
N MET A 1 19.74 -3.13 -6.54
CA MET A 1 18.84 -2.90 -5.39
C MET A 1 17.56 -2.22 -5.83
N LYS A 2 16.44 -2.92 -5.75
CA LYS A 2 15.09 -2.39 -5.99
C LYS A 2 14.64 -1.58 -4.78
N GLN A 3 14.21 -0.34 -4.99
CA GLN A 3 13.58 0.47 -3.94
C GLN A 3 12.06 0.45 -4.13
N ILE A 4 11.34 0.07 -3.07
CA ILE A 4 9.88 0.05 -3.04
C ILE A 4 9.42 0.91 -1.87
N THR A 5 8.70 1.99 -2.17
CA THR A 5 8.22 2.94 -1.17
C THR A 5 6.71 2.81 -1.00
N LEU A 6 6.27 2.67 0.24
CA LEU A 6 4.87 2.76 0.60
C LEU A 6 4.51 4.21 0.93
N VAL A 7 3.47 4.74 0.30
CA VAL A 7 3.04 6.13 0.49
C VAL A 7 1.68 6.14 1.16
N PHE A 8 1.59 6.74 2.33
CA PHE A 8 0.35 6.95 3.06
C PHE A 8 -0.22 8.32 2.71
N TYR A 9 -1.38 8.34 2.04
CA TYR A 9 -2.15 9.57 1.85
C TYR A 9 -2.90 9.95 3.13
N ASP A 10 -3.34 11.19 3.22
CA ASP A 10 -4.28 11.61 4.25
C ASP A 10 -5.65 10.96 4.04
N ARG A 11 -6.40 10.85 5.14
CA ARG A 11 -7.66 10.09 5.19
C ARG A 11 -8.74 10.89 5.90
N ASP A 12 -9.88 11.06 5.23
CA ASP A 12 -11.12 11.57 5.80
C ASP A 12 -12.07 10.40 6.10
N PHE A 13 -12.11 9.94 7.36
CA PHE A 13 -12.96 8.83 7.77
C PHE A 13 -14.44 9.25 7.81
N CYS A 14 -15.25 8.67 6.93
CA CYS A 14 -16.66 9.04 6.77
C CYS A 14 -17.57 8.24 7.71
N GLY A 15 -18.52 8.92 8.36
CA GLY A 15 -19.50 8.31 9.26
C GLY A 15 -18.85 7.72 10.52
N GLU A 16 -19.38 6.58 10.99
CA GLU A 16 -18.90 5.87 12.18
C GLU A 16 -17.70 4.96 11.90
N TRP A 17 -17.34 4.75 10.63
CA TRP A 17 -16.29 3.80 10.27
C TRP A 17 -14.92 4.31 10.72
N ARG A 18 -14.18 3.51 11.49
CA ARG A 18 -12.85 3.81 12.00
C ARG A 18 -11.96 2.58 11.89
N TYR A 19 -10.65 2.81 11.79
CA TYR A 19 -9.64 1.77 11.78
C TYR A 19 -8.47 2.17 12.68
N PRO A 20 -7.95 1.29 13.56
CA PRO A 20 -6.82 1.58 14.42
C PRO A 20 -5.52 1.53 13.61
N LEU A 21 -5.18 2.65 12.96
CA LEU A 21 -3.94 2.76 12.18
C LEU A 21 -2.71 2.54 13.07
N PRO A 22 -1.66 1.88 12.55
CA PRO A 22 -0.38 1.81 13.25
C PRO A 22 0.19 3.23 13.41
N ASP A 23 0.78 3.49 14.57
CA ASP A 23 1.55 4.71 14.76
C ASP A 23 2.90 4.64 14.04
N GLU A 24 3.60 5.76 14.00
CA GLU A 24 4.90 5.91 13.34
C GLU A 24 5.95 4.94 13.91
N ALA A 25 5.95 4.73 15.23
CA ALA A 25 6.90 3.82 15.87
C ALA A 25 6.67 2.36 15.44
N ARG A 26 5.41 1.93 15.35
CA ARG A 26 5.03 0.59 14.89
C ARG A 26 5.33 0.41 13.41
N LEU A 27 5.15 1.44 12.58
CA LEU A 27 5.57 1.41 11.17
C LEU A 27 7.08 1.27 11.05
N ALA A 28 7.86 2.07 11.78
CA ALA A 28 9.31 2.00 11.76
C ALA A 28 9.84 0.61 12.13
N VAL A 29 9.29 0.00 13.18
CA VAL A 29 9.64 -1.39 13.57
C VAL A 29 9.25 -2.38 12.49
N PHE A 30 8.04 -2.27 11.93
CA PHE A 30 7.56 -3.15 10.86
C PHE A 30 8.48 -3.12 9.63
N PHE A 31 8.86 -1.93 9.15
CA PHE A 31 9.76 -1.80 7.99
C PHE A 31 11.19 -2.24 8.30
N ALA A 32 11.68 -1.98 9.51
CA ALA A 32 12.99 -2.46 9.94
C ALA A 32 13.05 -4.00 9.98
N ASP A 33 12.00 -4.65 10.49
CA ASP A 33 11.91 -6.10 10.54
C ASP A 33 11.73 -6.70 9.14
N LEU A 34 10.92 -6.10 8.27
CA LEU A 34 10.73 -6.55 6.89
C LEU A 34 12.04 -6.46 6.08
N ASN A 35 12.78 -5.36 6.20
CA ASN A 35 14.08 -5.20 5.55
C ASN A 35 15.13 -6.16 6.11
N ARG A 36 15.10 -6.44 7.42
CA ARG A 36 16.00 -7.43 8.03
C ARG A 36 15.69 -8.84 7.52
N GLU A 37 14.41 -9.20 7.43
CA GLU A 37 13.96 -10.50 6.94
C GLU A 37 14.39 -10.74 5.48
N LEU A 38 14.28 -9.70 4.65
CA LEU A 38 14.59 -9.78 3.22
C LEU A 38 16.00 -9.27 2.89
N ALA A 39 16.87 -9.19 3.89
CA ALA A 39 18.26 -8.82 3.70
C ALA A 39 18.94 -9.82 2.75
N GLY A 40 19.58 -9.31 1.70
CA GLY A 40 20.23 -10.11 0.66
C GLY A 40 19.38 -10.40 -0.58
N CYS A 41 18.09 -10.05 -0.58
CA CYS A 41 17.21 -10.20 -1.75
C CYS A 41 17.29 -9.03 -2.77
N ASP A 42 18.31 -8.16 -2.65
CA ASP A 42 18.49 -6.95 -3.48
C ASP A 42 17.25 -6.04 -3.54
N VAL A 43 16.48 -5.99 -2.45
CA VAL A 43 15.29 -5.14 -2.29
C VAL A 43 15.36 -4.36 -0.98
N CYS A 44 14.87 -3.13 -0.99
CA CYS A 44 14.73 -2.29 0.19
C CYS A 44 13.34 -1.65 0.19
N PHE A 45 12.70 -1.66 1.36
CA PHE A 45 11.38 -1.11 1.59
C PHE A 45 11.47 0.15 2.45
N ASP A 46 10.76 1.18 2.04
CA ASP A 46 10.66 2.45 2.77
C ASP A 46 9.20 2.92 2.81
N TYR A 47 8.91 3.94 3.62
CA TYR A 47 7.60 4.57 3.64
C TYR A 47 7.66 6.08 3.86
N CYS A 48 6.62 6.77 3.39
CA CYS A 48 6.43 8.19 3.65
C CYS A 48 4.94 8.55 3.74
N HIS A 49 4.66 9.72 4.28
CA HIS A 49 3.32 10.31 4.30
C HIS A 49 3.24 11.46 3.30
N GLU A 50 2.16 11.53 2.54
CA GLU A 50 1.85 12.61 1.60
C GLU A 50 0.50 13.24 1.98
N PRO A 51 0.50 14.24 2.88
CA PRO A 51 -0.73 14.82 3.41
C PRO A 51 -1.45 15.73 2.41
N ASN A 52 -0.80 16.09 1.30
CA ASN A 52 -1.36 16.91 0.24
C ASN A 52 -2.41 16.17 -0.62
N VAL A 53 -2.58 14.87 -0.43
CA VAL A 53 -3.64 14.07 -1.05
C VAL A 53 -4.48 13.46 0.06
N THR A 54 -5.79 13.75 0.07
CA THR A 54 -6.72 13.20 1.06
C THR A 54 -7.77 12.35 0.37
N LEU A 55 -7.95 11.10 0.83
CA LEU A 55 -9.02 10.22 0.36
C LEU A 55 -10.12 10.06 1.41
N ARG A 56 -11.36 9.97 0.94
CA ARG A 56 -12.50 9.67 1.82
C ARG A 56 -12.55 8.17 2.08
N VAL A 57 -12.64 7.77 3.34
CA VAL A 57 -12.58 6.36 3.72
C VAL A 57 -13.91 5.92 4.33
N ARG A 58 -14.65 5.08 3.60
CA ARG A 58 -15.96 4.52 4.02
C ARG A 58 -15.87 3.06 4.46
N GLY A 59 -14.72 2.43 4.28
CA GLY A 59 -14.51 1.02 4.54
C GLY A 59 -13.07 0.60 4.32
N TYR A 60 -12.77 -0.66 4.59
CA TYR A 60 -11.40 -1.18 4.51
C TYR A 60 -10.80 -1.12 3.10
N GLY A 61 -11.61 -1.38 2.06
CA GLY A 61 -11.14 -1.22 0.67
C GLY A 61 -10.71 0.21 0.34
N ASP A 62 -11.45 1.21 0.80
CA ASP A 62 -11.08 2.62 0.67
C ASP A 62 -9.80 2.95 1.47
N LEU A 63 -9.62 2.31 2.64
CA LEU A 63 -8.39 2.46 3.43
C LEU A 63 -7.18 1.95 2.64
N LEU A 64 -7.29 0.77 2.03
CA LEU A 64 -6.23 0.23 1.18
C LEU A 64 -5.96 1.13 -0.04
N ASN A 65 -6.99 1.78 -0.60
CA ASN A 65 -6.80 2.75 -1.70
C ASN A 65 -5.97 3.98 -1.28
N SER A 66 -6.01 4.36 0.00
CA SER A 66 -5.20 5.48 0.55
C SER A 66 -3.73 5.17 0.73
N ILE A 67 -3.31 3.94 0.41
CA ILE A 67 -1.94 3.50 0.53
C ILE A 67 -1.45 3.12 -0.85
N ARG A 68 -0.35 3.75 -1.27
CA ARG A 68 0.23 3.55 -2.60
C ARG A 68 1.57 2.82 -2.48
N ILE A 69 1.91 2.05 -3.49
CA ILE A 69 3.19 1.40 -3.65
C ILE A 69 3.87 2.05 -4.85
N ARG A 70 5.06 2.60 -4.63
CA ARG A 70 5.88 3.22 -5.67
C ARG A 70 7.17 2.45 -5.83
N SER A 71 7.48 2.10 -7.07
CA SER A 71 8.79 1.61 -7.45
C SER A 71 9.06 2.04 -8.90
N PRO A 72 9.43 3.32 -9.11
CA PRO A 72 9.61 3.87 -10.47
C PRO A 72 10.64 3.09 -11.29
N GLN A 73 11.68 2.58 -10.62
CA GLN A 73 12.74 1.75 -11.21
C GLN A 73 12.22 0.38 -11.71
N GLN A 74 11.02 -0.03 -11.31
CA GLN A 74 10.37 -1.28 -11.67
C GLN A 74 9.09 -1.06 -12.50
N GLY A 75 8.85 0.17 -12.98
CA GLY A 75 7.68 0.50 -13.80
C GLY A 75 6.41 0.80 -13.01
N PHE A 76 6.46 0.79 -11.66
CA PHE A 76 5.31 1.13 -10.81
C PHE A 76 5.38 2.60 -10.39
N ALA A 77 4.73 3.48 -11.14
CA ALA A 77 4.67 4.90 -10.79
C ALA A 77 3.88 5.12 -9.49
N SER A 78 2.70 4.50 -9.35
CA SER A 78 1.87 4.57 -8.14
C SER A 78 0.74 3.52 -8.15
N LEU A 79 1.01 2.33 -7.62
CA LEU A 79 0.04 1.24 -7.50
C LEU A 79 -0.81 1.38 -6.22
N CYS A 80 -2.13 1.14 -6.25
CA CYS A 80 -2.93 1.04 -5.02
C CYS A 80 -2.62 -0.25 -4.26
N LEU A 81 -2.56 -0.20 -2.92
CA LEU A 81 -2.40 -1.40 -2.11
C LEU A 81 -3.53 -2.42 -2.33
N SER A 82 -4.76 -1.92 -2.50
CA SER A 82 -5.93 -2.75 -2.86
C SER A 82 -5.76 -3.46 -4.21
N GLN A 83 -5.12 -2.82 -5.21
CA GLN A 83 -4.88 -3.44 -6.52
C GLN A 83 -3.79 -4.52 -6.43
N ALA A 84 -2.84 -4.40 -5.51
CA ALA A 84 -1.79 -5.39 -5.32
C ALA A 84 -2.32 -6.73 -4.77
N LEU A 85 -3.38 -6.71 -3.93
CA LEU A 85 -3.80 -7.91 -3.19
C LEU A 85 -5.30 -8.09 -2.94
N GLY A 86 -6.11 -7.06 -3.10
CA GLY A 86 -7.46 -7.00 -2.56
C GLY A 86 -7.48 -6.98 -1.01
N PRO A 87 -8.63 -6.68 -0.40
CA PRO A 87 -8.77 -6.72 1.06
C PRO A 87 -8.71 -8.15 1.59
N SER A 88 -7.96 -8.39 2.68
CA SER A 88 -8.01 -9.68 3.38
C SER A 88 -9.27 -9.82 4.26
N PRO A 89 -9.76 -11.06 4.48
CA PRO A 89 -10.83 -11.32 5.44
C PRO A 89 -10.48 -10.92 6.88
N ALA A 90 -9.19 -10.99 7.23
CA ALA A 90 -8.69 -10.62 8.55
C ALA A 90 -8.65 -9.09 8.75
N THR A 91 -8.62 -8.31 7.67
CA THR A 91 -8.48 -6.83 7.70
C THR A 91 -7.29 -6.36 8.52
N ASP A 92 -6.19 -7.10 8.49
CA ASP A 92 -4.92 -6.75 9.13
C ASP A 92 -4.06 -5.94 8.16
N LEU A 93 -3.96 -4.64 8.42
CA LEU A 93 -3.28 -3.71 7.53
C LEU A 93 -1.78 -4.03 7.38
N LEU A 94 -1.10 -4.40 8.46
CA LEU A 94 0.35 -4.66 8.38
C LEU A 94 0.62 -5.97 7.65
N ASP A 95 -0.23 -6.97 7.83
CA ASP A 95 -0.13 -8.20 7.03
C ASP A 95 -0.43 -7.97 5.55
N ASP A 96 -1.47 -7.19 5.24
CA ASP A 96 -1.81 -6.82 3.86
C ASP A 96 -0.67 -6.05 3.18
N ILE A 97 -0.06 -5.08 3.89
CA ILE A 97 1.13 -4.37 3.41
C ILE A 97 2.29 -5.33 3.16
N ARG A 98 2.59 -6.23 4.12
CA ARG A 98 3.70 -7.20 3.98
C ARG A 98 3.52 -8.07 2.75
N ARG A 99 2.33 -8.65 2.57
CA ARG A 99 2.02 -9.50 1.43
C ARG A 99 2.13 -8.70 0.13
N ALA A 100 1.68 -7.45 0.10
CA ALA A 100 1.70 -6.61 -1.11
C ALA A 100 3.13 -6.27 -1.52
N LEU A 101 3.94 -5.82 -0.56
CA LEU A 101 5.34 -5.47 -0.78
C LEU A 101 6.14 -6.67 -1.30
N ARG A 102 5.91 -7.87 -0.75
CA ARG A 102 6.53 -9.10 -1.26
C ARG A 102 6.08 -9.43 -2.68
N ARG A 103 4.78 -9.29 -2.98
CA ARG A 103 4.27 -9.54 -4.33
C ARG A 103 4.88 -8.57 -5.34
N VAL A 104 4.97 -7.28 -5.02
CA VAL A 104 5.60 -6.27 -5.89
C VAL A 104 7.10 -6.55 -6.06
N ALA A 105 7.80 -6.98 -5.01
CA ALA A 105 9.22 -7.26 -5.07
C ALA A 105 9.57 -8.49 -5.93
N PHE A 106 8.79 -9.57 -5.79
CA PHE A 106 9.16 -10.91 -6.26
C PHE A 106 8.23 -11.53 -7.31
N SER A 107 7.02 -11.00 -7.48
CA SER A 107 6.07 -11.45 -8.52
C SER A 107 5.26 -10.27 -9.11
N PRO A 108 5.91 -9.18 -9.53
CA PRO A 108 5.23 -7.98 -10.06
C PRO A 108 4.33 -8.28 -11.27
N GLU A 109 4.70 -9.25 -12.10
CA GLU A 109 3.94 -9.72 -13.27
C GLU A 109 2.59 -10.37 -12.92
N SER A 110 2.42 -10.81 -11.66
CA SER A 110 1.16 -11.37 -11.17
C SER A 110 0.14 -10.31 -10.81
N ILE A 111 0.51 -9.02 -10.81
CA ILE A 111 -0.37 -7.90 -10.48
C ILE A 111 -1.11 -7.50 -11.74
N ALA A 112 -2.44 -7.40 -11.66
CA ALA A 112 -3.25 -7.01 -12.81
C ALA A 112 -2.84 -5.62 -13.33
N PRO A 113 -2.66 -5.45 -14.65
CA PRO A 113 -2.28 -4.17 -15.25
C PRO A 113 -3.36 -3.10 -15.02
N GLU A 114 -2.94 -1.83 -15.04
CA GLU A 114 -3.88 -0.70 -14.96
C GLU A 114 -4.96 -0.81 -16.05
N GLY A 115 -6.23 -0.74 -15.64
CA GLY A 115 -7.40 -0.86 -16.54
C GLY A 115 -7.98 -2.28 -16.71
N GLY A 116 -7.38 -3.29 -16.07
CA GLY A 116 -7.94 -4.65 -15.99
C GLY A 116 -8.93 -4.80 -14.84
N GLU A 117 -10.20 -4.97 -15.19
CA GLU A 117 -11.41 -5.06 -14.34
C GLU A 117 -11.79 -3.76 -13.60
N GLN A 118 -12.96 -3.24 -13.98
CA GLN A 118 -13.66 -2.13 -13.33
C GLN A 118 -13.70 -2.34 -11.81
N LEU A 119 -12.86 -1.67 -11.01
CA LEU A 119 -13.09 -1.38 -9.58
C LEU A 119 -11.95 -0.52 -9.01
N CYS A 120 -11.93 0.77 -9.37
CA CYS A 120 -11.50 1.77 -8.39
C CYS A 120 -12.26 3.08 -8.55
N HIS A 121 -13.29 3.28 -7.73
CA HIS A 121 -14.08 4.51 -7.70
C HIS A 121 -13.61 5.51 -6.61
N ASN A 122 -12.46 5.26 -5.99
CA ASN A 122 -11.95 6.10 -4.89
C ASN A 122 -10.41 6.11 -4.80
N CYS A 123 -9.73 6.13 -5.94
CA CYS A 123 -8.27 6.13 -6.00
C CYS A 123 -7.65 7.54 -6.02
N GLY A 124 -8.48 8.60 -6.15
CA GLY A 124 -7.98 9.98 -6.30
C GLY A 124 -7.10 10.23 -7.53
N CYS A 125 -6.94 9.24 -8.40
CA CYS A 125 -6.06 9.28 -9.57
C CYS A 125 -6.67 9.98 -10.79
N GLY A 126 -7.78 10.70 -10.61
CA GLY A 126 -8.56 11.31 -11.69
C GLY A 126 -9.30 10.25 -12.49
N CYS A 127 -10.62 10.26 -12.42
CA CYS A 127 -11.46 9.75 -13.49
C CYS A 127 -11.83 10.94 -14.38
#